data_AF-A0A6G2QCJ5-F1
#
_entry.id   AF-A0A6G2QCJ5-F1
#
_cell.length_a   1.000
_cell.length_b   1.000
_cell.length_c   1.000
_cell.angle_alpha   90.00
_cell.angle_beta   90.00
_cell.angle_gamma   90.00
#
_symmetry.space_group_name_H-M   'P 1'
#
loop_
_entity.id
_entity.type
_entity.pdbx_description
1 polymer ?
#
loop_
_entity_poly.entity_id
_entity_poly.type
_entity_poly.pdbx_seq_one_letter_code
_entity_poly.pdbx_strand_id
1 'polypeptide(L)'
;MTQQELANASCVALGTIRKIERGERGVSDDTLQAIADALGVDPARLRHDRGAAHSQARDGLPALSAVIAAYDCPDDGPIRPVSELRAAVDATVKWRLGAQYTRIVRDLPDLLTELTRAYHTAAAGERAELAQLLVSAYRCADAAAYKLGAHDLSARLVELMRWAAAAAEDPLLTASVAYVRTETFFAARAHTA
;
A
#
# COMPACT_ATOMS: atom_id res chain seq x y z
N MET A 1 2.57 -32.58 -11.61
CA MET A 1 2.74 -32.37 -13.05
C MET A 1 4.20 -32.09 -13.34
N THR A 2 4.79 -32.72 -14.36
CA THR A 2 6.17 -32.46 -14.82
C THR A 2 6.23 -31.20 -15.71
N GLN A 3 7.43 -30.63 -15.94
CA GLN A 3 7.59 -29.49 -16.86
C GLN A 3 7.09 -29.80 -18.28
N GLN A 4 7.26 -31.05 -18.74
CA GLN A 4 6.79 -31.49 -20.05
C GLN A 4 5.26 -31.59 -20.09
N GLU A 5 4.65 -32.11 -19.04
CA GLU A 5 3.18 -32.15 -18.92
C GLU A 5 2.60 -30.74 -18.86
N LEU A 6 3.22 -29.82 -18.10
CA LEU A 6 2.78 -28.43 -18.01
C LEU A 6 2.87 -27.72 -19.36
N ALA A 7 3.99 -27.86 -20.07
CA ALA A 7 4.20 -27.30 -21.40
C ALA A 7 3.13 -27.78 -22.39
N ASN A 8 2.79 -29.06 -22.35
CA ASN A 8 1.76 -29.65 -23.19
C ASN A 8 0.36 -29.13 -22.81
N ALA A 9 0.05 -29.06 -21.51
CA ALA A 9 -1.26 -28.63 -21.01
C ALA A 9 -1.53 -27.13 -21.23
N SER A 10 -0.49 -26.28 -21.15
CA SER A 10 -0.61 -24.83 -21.33
C SER A 10 -0.33 -24.37 -22.77
N CYS A 11 0.00 -25.27 -23.69
CA CYS A 11 0.46 -24.95 -25.05
C CYS A 11 1.66 -23.98 -25.09
N VAL A 12 2.53 -24.02 -24.07
CA VAL A 12 3.74 -23.18 -24.00
C VAL A 12 4.96 -24.06 -24.25
N ALA A 13 5.90 -23.58 -25.09
CA ALA A 13 7.11 -24.34 -25.37
C ALA A 13 7.88 -24.70 -24.08
N LEU A 14 8.33 -25.96 -23.95
CA LEU A 14 9.07 -26.44 -22.77
C LEU A 14 10.28 -25.56 -22.42
N GLY A 15 11.00 -25.09 -23.42
CA GLY A 15 12.13 -24.17 -23.23
C GLY A 15 11.72 -22.84 -22.58
N THR A 16 10.51 -22.35 -22.86
CA THR A 16 9.94 -21.15 -22.24
C THR A 16 9.54 -21.43 -20.80
N ILE A 17 8.85 -22.54 -20.50
CA ILE A 17 8.53 -22.95 -19.11
C ILE A 17 9.82 -23.04 -18.27
N ARG A 18 10.84 -23.72 -18.79
CA ARG A 18 12.16 -23.85 -18.15
C ARG A 18 12.83 -22.51 -17.85
N LYS A 19 12.77 -21.55 -18.80
CA LYS A 19 13.36 -20.22 -18.62
C LYS A 19 12.56 -19.37 -17.63
N ILE A 20 11.24 -19.51 -17.61
CA ILE A 20 10.36 -18.83 -16.64
C ILE A 20 10.65 -19.34 -15.23
N GLU A 21 10.68 -20.67 -15.02
CA GLU A 21 10.95 -21.27 -13.70
C GLU A 21 12.36 -20.96 -13.17
N ARG A 22 13.35 -20.80 -14.06
CA ARG A 22 14.71 -20.36 -13.68
C ARG A 22 14.86 -18.85 -13.53
N GLY A 23 13.81 -18.06 -13.78
CA GLY A 23 13.86 -16.60 -13.74
C GLY A 23 14.68 -15.94 -14.85
N GLU A 24 15.09 -16.69 -15.88
CA GLU A 24 15.86 -16.21 -17.03
C GLU A 24 14.98 -15.43 -18.03
N ARG A 25 13.65 -15.53 -17.91
CA ARG A 25 12.69 -14.87 -18.78
C ARG A 25 11.42 -14.49 -18.01
N GLY A 26 10.96 -13.26 -18.17
CA GLY A 26 9.65 -12.82 -17.68
C GLY A 26 8.48 -13.47 -18.45
N VAL A 27 7.33 -13.54 -17.81
CA VAL A 27 6.10 -14.12 -18.39
C VAL A 27 5.14 -13.00 -18.81
N SER A 28 4.53 -13.11 -20.00
CA SER A 28 3.44 -12.22 -20.40
C SER A 28 2.14 -12.61 -19.70
N ASP A 29 1.18 -11.69 -19.60
CA ASP A 29 -0.12 -11.97 -18.97
C ASP A 29 -0.86 -13.14 -19.65
N ASP A 30 -0.83 -13.21 -20.98
CA ASP A 30 -1.45 -14.32 -21.74
C ASP A 30 -0.79 -15.67 -21.46
N THR A 31 0.54 -15.69 -21.37
CA THR A 31 1.30 -16.91 -21.07
C THR A 31 1.04 -17.36 -19.64
N LEU A 32 0.95 -16.42 -18.70
CA LEU A 32 0.65 -16.69 -17.31
C LEU A 32 -0.77 -17.24 -17.15
N GLN A 33 -1.75 -16.69 -17.87
CA GLN A 33 -3.11 -17.19 -17.89
C GLN A 33 -3.17 -18.64 -18.38
N ALA A 34 -2.50 -18.95 -19.49
CA ALA A 34 -2.46 -20.31 -20.03
C ALA A 34 -1.83 -21.32 -19.06
N ILE A 35 -0.78 -20.91 -18.33
CA ILE A 35 -0.15 -21.73 -17.29
C ILE A 35 -1.08 -21.92 -16.09
N ALA A 36 -1.83 -20.88 -15.70
CA ALA A 36 -2.80 -20.92 -14.61
C ALA A 36 -3.96 -21.87 -14.89
N ASP A 37 -4.51 -21.80 -16.11
CA ASP A 37 -5.60 -22.66 -16.57
C ASP A 37 -5.15 -24.14 -16.58
N ALA A 38 -3.94 -24.42 -17.06
CA ALA A 38 -3.36 -25.76 -17.06
C ALA A 38 -3.14 -26.34 -15.64
N LEU A 39 -2.88 -25.47 -14.66
CA LEU A 39 -2.69 -25.84 -13.25
C LEU A 39 -4.01 -25.84 -12.44
N GLY A 40 -5.11 -25.34 -13.01
CA GLY A 40 -6.38 -25.19 -12.31
C GLY A 40 -6.32 -24.17 -11.17
N VAL A 41 -5.50 -23.13 -11.29
CA VAL A 41 -5.32 -22.09 -10.25
C VAL A 41 -5.60 -20.71 -10.82
N ASP A 42 -5.93 -19.75 -9.95
CA ASP A 42 -5.99 -18.34 -10.33
C ASP A 42 -4.58 -17.82 -10.73
N PRO A 43 -4.41 -17.14 -11.87
CA PRO A 43 -3.13 -16.57 -12.31
C PRO A 43 -2.47 -15.68 -11.26
N ALA A 44 -3.24 -15.01 -10.39
CA ALA A 44 -2.71 -14.25 -9.26
C ALA A 44 -1.88 -15.11 -8.31
N ARG A 45 -2.22 -16.41 -8.14
CA ARG A 45 -1.44 -17.35 -7.32
C ARG A 45 -0.10 -17.72 -7.95
N LEU A 46 0.01 -17.66 -9.27
CA LEU A 46 1.28 -17.88 -9.99
C LEU A 46 2.16 -16.63 -10.03
N ARG A 47 1.57 -15.44 -9.88
CA ARG A 47 2.33 -14.20 -9.61
C ARG A 47 2.90 -14.18 -8.19
N HIS A 48 2.43 -15.08 -7.31
CA HIS A 48 2.83 -15.21 -5.92
C HIS A 48 3.91 -16.29 -5.74
N ASP A 49 5.11 -16.00 -6.20
CA ASP A 49 6.29 -16.39 -5.44
C ASP A 49 7.16 -15.17 -5.11
N ARG A 50 6.62 -14.33 -4.21
CA ARG A 50 7.39 -13.31 -3.48
C ARG A 50 7.55 -13.66 -1.99
N GLY A 51 7.51 -14.96 -1.66
CA GLY A 51 7.81 -15.52 -0.33
C GLY A 51 6.79 -15.22 0.79
N ALA A 52 6.93 -15.96 1.91
CA ALA A 52 6.12 -15.82 3.13
C ALA A 52 6.09 -14.38 3.70
N ALA A 53 7.09 -13.56 3.38
CA ALA A 53 7.15 -12.15 3.76
C ALA A 53 6.06 -11.30 3.08
N HIS A 54 5.65 -11.65 1.85
CA HIS A 54 4.62 -10.92 1.12
C HIS A 54 3.19 -11.31 1.56
N SER A 55 2.97 -12.58 1.92
CA SER A 55 1.73 -12.99 2.59
C SER A 55 1.61 -12.34 3.97
N GLN A 56 2.68 -12.37 4.77
CA GLN A 56 2.70 -11.71 6.08
C GLN A 56 2.45 -10.19 6.01
N ALA A 57 2.88 -9.53 4.93
CA ALA A 57 2.57 -8.12 4.72
C ALA A 57 1.08 -7.89 4.44
N ARG A 58 0.44 -8.79 3.68
CA ARG A 58 -0.98 -8.68 3.37
C ARG A 58 -1.86 -8.90 4.61
N ASP A 59 -1.42 -9.71 5.56
CA ASP A 59 -2.12 -9.95 6.83
C ASP A 59 -2.28 -8.67 7.68
N GLY A 60 -1.45 -7.64 7.46
CA GLY A 60 -1.58 -6.33 8.13
C GLY A 60 -2.59 -5.37 7.47
N LEU A 61 -3.03 -5.65 6.23
CA LEU A 61 -3.96 -4.76 5.52
C LEU A 61 -5.32 -4.59 6.20
N PRO A 62 -5.94 -5.63 6.82
CA PRO A 62 -7.20 -5.46 7.55
C PRO A 62 -7.09 -4.48 8.73
N ALA A 63 -5.99 -4.53 9.50
CA ALA A 63 -5.76 -3.59 10.61
C ALA A 63 -5.62 -2.16 10.09
N LEU A 64 -4.88 -1.97 8.99
CA LEU A 64 -4.78 -0.68 8.32
C LEU A 64 -6.14 -0.18 7.81
N SER A 65 -6.97 -1.06 7.24
CA SER A 65 -8.33 -0.71 6.81
C SER A 65 -9.23 -0.31 7.98
N ALA A 66 -9.11 -0.98 9.13
CA ALA A 66 -9.91 -0.70 10.32
C ALA A 66 -9.60 0.68 10.91
N VAL A 67 -8.31 1.02 11.08
CA VAL A 67 -7.94 2.33 11.65
C VAL A 67 -8.41 3.49 10.78
N ILE A 68 -8.31 3.37 9.46
CA ILE A 68 -8.73 4.46 8.58
C ILE A 68 -10.24 4.59 8.44
N ALA A 69 -11.00 3.56 8.81
CA ALA A 69 -12.47 3.63 8.88
C ALA A 69 -12.95 4.50 10.06
N ALA A 70 -12.13 4.62 11.11
CA ALA A 70 -12.41 5.43 12.30
C ALA A 70 -11.65 6.77 12.31
N TYR A 71 -11.16 7.23 11.16
CA TYR A 71 -10.29 8.42 11.07
C TYR A 71 -10.95 9.71 11.60
N ASP A 72 -12.27 9.82 11.53
CA ASP A 72 -13.09 10.95 11.97
C ASP A 72 -13.74 10.75 13.34
N CYS A 73 -13.65 9.55 13.90
CA CYS A 73 -14.14 9.18 15.23
C CYS A 73 -13.10 8.30 15.94
N PRO A 74 -11.94 8.86 16.32
CA PRO A 74 -10.88 8.08 16.96
C PRO A 74 -11.27 7.68 18.38
N ASP A 75 -10.87 6.47 18.78
CA ASP A 75 -10.99 6.02 20.17
C ASP A 75 -10.18 6.91 21.13
N ASP A 76 -10.60 7.01 22.38
CA ASP A 76 -9.84 7.67 23.45
C ASP A 76 -8.51 6.96 23.76
N GLY A 77 -7.56 7.69 24.34
CA GLY A 77 -6.29 7.15 24.79
C GLY A 77 -5.15 8.18 24.84
N PRO A 78 -3.93 7.74 25.18
CA PRO A 78 -2.80 8.64 25.32
C PRO A 78 -2.39 9.26 23.98
N ILE A 79 -1.86 10.49 24.04
CA ILE A 79 -1.24 11.18 22.92
C ILE A 79 0.16 11.59 23.38
N ARG A 80 1.20 11.11 22.69
CA ARG A 80 2.58 11.53 22.93
C ARG A 80 2.80 12.96 22.45
N PRO A 81 3.84 13.66 22.95
CA PRO A 81 4.18 15.00 22.46
C PRO A 81 4.34 15.04 20.94
N VAL A 82 3.99 16.17 20.31
CA VAL A 82 4.04 16.32 18.85
C VAL A 82 5.45 16.06 18.29
N SER A 83 6.50 16.39 19.03
CA SER A 83 7.88 16.05 18.66
C SER A 83 8.14 14.54 18.55
N GLU A 84 7.54 13.74 19.43
CA GLU A 84 7.63 12.28 19.38
C GLU A 84 6.76 11.68 18.28
N LEU A 85 5.57 12.27 18.02
CA LEU A 85 4.74 11.91 16.86
C LEU A 85 5.51 12.14 15.56
N ARG A 86 6.17 13.30 15.44
CA ARG A 86 7.03 13.64 14.30
C ARG A 86 8.16 12.64 14.12
N ALA A 87 8.87 12.30 15.19
CA ALA A 87 9.94 11.30 15.13
C ALA A 87 9.42 9.91 14.69
N ALA A 88 8.23 9.51 15.14
CA ALA A 88 7.61 8.24 14.74
C ALA A 88 7.18 8.25 13.26
N VAL A 89 6.63 9.36 12.77
CA VAL A 89 6.30 9.55 11.36
C VAL A 89 7.58 9.52 10.51
N ASP A 90 8.64 10.22 10.91
CA ASP A 90 9.93 10.21 10.22
C ASP A 90 10.55 8.81 10.14
N ALA A 91 10.42 8.01 11.20
CA ALA A 91 10.83 6.61 11.18
C ALA A 91 10.02 5.79 10.16
N THR A 92 8.71 6.01 10.09
CA THR A 92 7.82 5.35 9.11
C THR A 92 8.16 5.77 7.68
N VAL A 93 8.51 7.04 7.45
CA VAL A 93 8.99 7.53 6.15
C VAL A 93 10.27 6.80 5.73
N LYS A 94 11.21 6.58 6.66
CA LYS A 94 12.41 5.77 6.39
C LYS A 94 12.06 4.33 6.00
N TRP A 95 11.06 3.72 6.64
CA TRP A 95 10.57 2.39 6.25
C TRP A 95 9.99 2.39 4.83
N ARG A 96 9.22 3.43 4.46
CA ARG A 96 8.65 3.56 3.11
C ARG A 96 9.73 3.67 2.05
N LEU A 97 10.72 4.54 2.29
CA LEU A 97 11.86 4.73 1.37
C LEU A 97 12.73 3.47 1.29
N GLY A 98 12.85 2.71 2.37
CA GLY A 98 13.53 1.41 2.42
C GLY A 98 12.67 0.22 2.00
N ALA A 99 11.48 0.43 1.44
CA ALA A 99 10.55 -0.62 1.00
C ALA A 99 10.16 -1.66 2.08
N GLN A 100 10.19 -1.27 3.36
CA GLN A 100 9.82 -2.13 4.50
C GLN A 100 8.29 -2.18 4.68
N TYR A 101 7.56 -2.59 3.65
CA TYR A 101 6.08 -2.51 3.63
C TYR A 101 5.41 -3.42 4.66
N THR A 102 5.97 -4.61 4.94
CA THR A 102 5.50 -5.51 6.02
C THR A 102 5.56 -4.82 7.37
N ARG A 103 6.59 -4.00 7.60
CA ARG A 103 6.72 -3.25 8.84
C ARG A 103 5.68 -2.13 8.93
N ILE A 104 5.45 -1.42 7.82
CA ILE A 104 4.45 -0.35 7.74
C ILE A 104 3.06 -0.90 8.08
N VAL A 105 2.58 -1.94 7.38
CA VAL A 105 1.23 -2.49 7.60
C VAL A 105 1.04 -3.12 8.98
N ARG A 106 2.13 -3.47 9.67
CA ARG A 106 2.11 -4.00 11.04
C ARG A 106 2.12 -2.90 12.10
N ASP A 107 3.02 -1.91 11.96
CA ASP A 107 3.33 -0.95 13.04
C ASP A 107 2.61 0.41 12.86
N LEU A 108 2.27 0.79 11.62
CA LEU A 108 1.64 2.08 11.34
C LEU A 108 0.19 2.22 11.85
N PRO A 109 -0.65 1.17 11.91
CA PRO A 109 -2.03 1.33 12.41
C PRO A 109 -2.12 1.99 13.79
N ASP A 110 -1.28 1.57 14.74
CA ASP A 110 -1.27 2.16 16.09
C ASP A 110 -0.89 3.65 16.06
N LEU A 111 0.10 4.02 15.24
CA LEU A 111 0.51 5.41 15.06
C LEU A 111 -0.58 6.25 14.37
N LEU A 112 -1.33 5.68 13.42
CA LEU A 112 -2.44 6.37 12.77
C LEU A 112 -3.57 6.66 13.75
N THR A 113 -3.94 5.70 14.61
CA THR A 113 -4.95 5.90 15.67
C THR A 113 -4.57 7.06 16.58
N GLU A 114 -3.29 7.14 16.97
CA GLU A 114 -2.81 8.21 17.85
C GLU A 114 -2.73 9.56 17.13
N LEU A 115 -2.28 9.59 15.86
CA LEU A 115 -2.23 10.82 15.06
C LEU A 115 -3.63 11.39 14.78
N THR A 116 -4.62 10.54 14.48
CA THR A 116 -6.00 10.99 14.26
C THR A 116 -6.58 11.53 15.55
N ARG A 117 -6.38 10.85 16.68
CA ARG A 117 -6.75 11.35 18.01
C ARG A 117 -6.13 12.72 18.29
N ALA A 118 -4.80 12.83 18.13
CA ALA A 118 -4.07 14.08 18.32
C ALA A 118 -4.64 15.22 17.47
N TYR A 119 -4.89 14.96 16.19
CA TYR A 119 -5.46 15.95 15.27
C TYR A 119 -6.86 16.42 15.68
N HIS A 120 -7.72 15.53 16.16
CA HIS A 120 -9.09 15.89 16.57
C HIS A 120 -9.15 16.60 17.92
N THR A 121 -8.21 16.33 18.84
CA THR A 121 -8.15 17.00 20.15
C THR A 121 -7.28 18.25 20.15
N ALA A 122 -6.52 18.52 19.08
CA ALA A 122 -5.58 19.63 19.02
C ALA A 122 -6.26 21.00 19.03
N ALA A 123 -5.59 21.96 19.67
CA ALA A 123 -5.93 23.36 19.52
C ALA A 123 -5.66 23.83 18.08
N ALA A 124 -6.35 24.90 17.65
CA ALA A 124 -6.26 25.40 16.28
C ALA A 124 -4.81 25.65 15.80
N GLY A 125 -3.92 26.10 16.70
CA GLY A 125 -2.51 26.39 16.37
C GLY A 125 -1.64 25.17 16.07
N GLU A 126 -2.00 23.97 16.55
CA GLU A 126 -1.22 22.73 16.35
C GLU A 126 -1.80 21.84 15.24
N ARG A 127 -3.03 22.16 14.80
CA ARG A 127 -3.80 21.35 13.85
C ARG A 127 -3.13 21.26 12.48
N ALA A 128 -2.47 22.33 12.03
CA ALA A 128 -1.75 22.35 10.76
C ALA A 128 -0.53 21.42 10.77
N GLU A 129 0.26 21.41 11.84
CA GLU A 129 1.40 20.50 12.00
C GLU A 129 0.94 19.04 12.03
N LEU A 130 -0.10 18.73 12.79
CA LEU A 130 -0.66 17.38 12.87
C LEU A 130 -1.28 16.91 11.55
N ALA A 131 -1.88 17.81 10.78
CA ALA A 131 -2.35 17.52 9.42
C ALA A 131 -1.18 17.11 8.51
N GLN A 132 -0.04 17.82 8.56
CA GLN A 132 1.15 17.48 7.78
C GLN A 132 1.70 16.09 8.17
N LEU A 133 1.70 15.77 9.47
CA LEU A 133 2.10 14.46 9.98
C LEU A 133 1.14 13.36 9.51
N LEU A 134 -0.17 13.59 9.56
CA LEU A 134 -1.19 12.67 9.05
C LEU A 134 -1.02 12.40 7.55
N VAL A 135 -0.83 13.42 6.72
CA VAL A 135 -0.58 13.23 5.28
C VAL A 135 0.67 12.37 5.06
N SER A 136 1.75 12.62 5.81
CA SER A 136 2.99 11.84 5.70
C SER A 136 2.81 10.38 6.12
N ALA A 137 2.06 10.12 7.19
CA ALA A 137 1.71 8.77 7.65
C ALA A 137 0.81 8.05 6.63
N TYR A 138 -0.24 8.70 6.15
CA TYR A 138 -1.12 8.15 5.11
C TYR A 138 -0.36 7.86 3.82
N ARG A 139 0.63 8.68 3.43
CA ARG A 139 1.49 8.40 2.26
C ARG A 139 2.33 7.14 2.45
N CYS A 140 2.72 6.81 3.68
CA CYS A 140 3.40 5.55 3.99
C CYS A 140 2.48 4.35 3.90
N ALA A 141 1.28 4.46 4.47
CA ALA A 141 0.23 3.46 4.34
C ALA A 141 -0.15 3.21 2.88
N ASP A 142 -0.36 4.27 2.11
CA ASP A 142 -0.72 4.24 0.69
C ASP A 142 0.35 3.49 -0.13
N ALA A 143 1.62 3.86 0.03
CA ALA A 143 2.71 3.19 -0.64
C ALA A 143 2.75 1.68 -0.34
N ALA A 144 2.47 1.27 0.91
CA ALA A 144 2.37 -0.14 1.26
C ALA A 144 1.14 -0.81 0.63
N ALA A 145 -0.04 -0.22 0.75
CA ALA A 145 -1.29 -0.76 0.18
C ALA A 145 -1.18 -0.92 -1.35
N TYR A 146 -0.69 0.09 -2.06
CA TYR A 146 -0.49 0.07 -3.51
C TYR A 146 0.48 -1.05 -3.91
N LYS A 147 1.63 -1.18 -3.22
CA LYS A 147 2.65 -2.20 -3.54
C LYS A 147 2.22 -3.62 -3.17
N LEU A 148 1.24 -3.77 -2.27
CA LEU A 148 0.63 -5.06 -1.90
C LEU A 148 -0.61 -5.40 -2.74
N GLY A 149 -0.98 -4.54 -3.70
CA GLY A 149 -2.09 -4.74 -4.63
C GLY A 149 -3.47 -4.41 -4.06
N ALA A 150 -3.54 -3.75 -2.89
CA ALA A 150 -4.78 -3.29 -2.28
C ALA A 150 -5.13 -1.89 -2.83
N HIS A 151 -5.45 -1.82 -4.13
CA HIS A 151 -5.61 -0.54 -4.85
C HIS A 151 -6.79 0.29 -4.34
N ASP A 152 -7.90 -0.33 -3.94
CA ASP A 152 -9.03 0.40 -3.37
C ASP A 152 -8.69 1.01 -2.00
N LEU A 153 -7.92 0.28 -1.18
CA LEU A 153 -7.42 0.78 0.10
C LEU A 153 -6.44 1.94 -0.12
N SER A 154 -5.54 1.83 -1.10
CA SER A 154 -4.65 2.92 -1.52
C SER A 154 -5.45 4.14 -1.99
N ALA A 155 -6.47 3.97 -2.83
CA ALA A 155 -7.33 5.07 -3.26
C ALA A 155 -8.04 5.76 -2.08
N ARG A 156 -8.51 5.00 -1.08
CA ARG A 156 -9.07 5.56 0.16
C ARG A 156 -8.00 6.32 0.96
N LEU A 157 -6.79 5.80 1.09
CA LEU A 157 -5.69 6.51 1.76
C LEU A 157 -5.35 7.83 1.05
N VAL A 158 -5.38 7.85 -0.28
CA VAL A 158 -5.23 9.08 -1.08
C VAL A 158 -6.31 10.10 -0.78
N GLU A 159 -7.57 9.68 -0.67
CA GLU A 159 -8.64 10.60 -0.29
C GLU A 159 -8.48 11.10 1.16
N LEU A 160 -7.85 10.34 2.07
CA LEU A 160 -7.57 10.80 3.43
C LEU A 160 -6.43 11.81 3.44
N MET A 161 -5.41 11.62 2.59
CA MET A 161 -4.38 12.63 2.36
C MET A 161 -4.99 13.95 1.88
N ARG A 162 -5.98 13.91 0.97
CA ARG A 162 -6.67 15.11 0.48
C ARG A 162 -7.47 15.82 1.58
N TRP A 163 -8.18 15.06 2.40
CA TRP A 163 -8.91 15.59 3.55
C TRP A 163 -7.95 16.26 4.56
N ALA A 164 -6.86 15.59 4.94
CA ALA A 164 -5.92 16.12 5.91
C ALA A 164 -5.15 17.33 5.35
N ALA A 165 -4.71 17.30 4.09
CA ALA A 165 -3.96 18.38 3.46
C ALA A 165 -4.72 19.72 3.45
N ALA A 166 -6.06 19.71 3.42
CA ALA A 166 -6.87 20.92 3.50
C ALA A 166 -6.66 21.70 4.81
N ALA A 167 -6.28 21.01 5.90
CA ALA A 167 -6.00 21.61 7.19
C ALA A 167 -4.51 21.89 7.45
N ALA A 168 -3.61 21.51 6.52
CA ALA A 168 -2.17 21.61 6.69
C ALA A 168 -1.58 22.99 6.37
N GLU A 169 -2.38 23.89 5.77
CA GLU A 169 -1.99 25.24 5.33
C GLU A 169 -0.71 25.27 4.46
N ASP A 170 -0.41 24.16 3.76
CA ASP A 170 0.78 23.99 2.92
C ASP A 170 0.39 23.71 1.46
N PRO A 171 0.59 24.68 0.55
CA PRO A 171 0.33 24.50 -0.88
C PRO A 171 1.20 23.42 -1.55
N LEU A 172 2.45 23.24 -1.10
CA LEU A 172 3.35 22.22 -1.64
C LEU A 172 2.90 20.82 -1.25
N LEU A 173 2.42 20.65 -0.01
CA LEU A 173 1.84 19.40 0.44
C LEU A 173 0.57 19.07 -0.37
N THR A 174 -0.29 20.06 -0.61
CA THR A 174 -1.49 19.92 -1.44
C THR A 174 -1.15 19.47 -2.87
N ALA A 175 -0.15 20.10 -3.49
CA ALA A 175 0.34 19.72 -4.82
C ALA A 175 0.93 18.30 -4.83
N SER A 176 1.66 17.93 -3.76
CA SER A 176 2.23 16.60 -3.60
C SER A 176 1.14 15.53 -3.51
N VAL A 177 0.07 15.77 -2.74
CA VAL A 177 -1.08 14.86 -2.66
C VAL A 177 -1.79 14.73 -4.02
N ALA A 178 -1.94 15.83 -4.76
CA ALA A 178 -2.50 15.80 -6.10
C ALA A 178 -1.65 14.97 -7.08
N TYR A 179 -0.33 15.06 -6.99
CA TYR A 179 0.59 14.21 -7.75
C TYR A 179 0.43 12.73 -7.37
N VAL A 180 0.38 12.40 -6.08
CA VAL A 180 0.19 11.01 -5.62
C VAL A 180 -1.13 10.43 -6.11
N ARG A 181 -2.20 11.24 -6.15
CA ARG A 181 -3.50 10.82 -6.69
C ARG A 181 -3.43 10.31 -8.13
N THR A 182 -2.44 10.71 -8.93
CA THR A 182 -2.25 10.14 -10.27
C THR A 182 -2.09 8.61 -10.25
N GLU A 183 -1.59 8.03 -9.15
CA GLU A 183 -1.50 6.58 -8.92
C GLU A 183 -2.87 5.90 -9.06
N THR A 184 -3.97 6.54 -8.64
CA THR A 184 -5.33 5.97 -8.77
C THR A 184 -5.79 5.94 -10.22
N PHE A 185 -5.42 6.93 -11.04
CA PHE A 185 -5.74 6.96 -12.47
C PHE A 185 -4.95 5.91 -13.25
N PHE A 186 -3.69 5.67 -12.89
CA PHE A 186 -2.90 4.60 -13.48
C PHE A 186 -3.44 3.22 -13.11
N ALA A 187 -3.74 2.99 -11.83
CA ALA A 187 -4.32 1.73 -11.36
C ALA A 187 -5.67 1.42 -12.02
N ALA A 188 -6.53 2.42 -12.18
CA ALA A 188 -7.84 2.28 -12.83
C ALA A 188 -7.78 2.33 -14.37
N ARG A 189 -6.61 2.57 -14.97
CA ARG A 189 -6.44 2.86 -16.41
C ARG A 189 -7.32 4.03 -16.91
N ALA A 190 -7.64 4.97 -16.04
CA ALA A 190 -8.51 6.12 -16.31
C ALA A 190 -7.73 7.37 -16.77
N HIS A 191 -6.49 7.22 -17.24
CA HIS A 191 -5.61 8.33 -17.66
C HIS A 191 -5.73 8.67 -19.15
N THR A 192 -6.49 7.88 -19.92
CA THR A 192 -6.73 8.08 -21.36
C THR A 192 -8.16 8.59 -21.67
N ALA A 193 -8.99 8.76 -20.65
CA ALA A 193 -10.36 9.27 -20.77
C ALA A 193 -10.37 10.79 -20.65
#